data_AF-A0A3S8RQF1-F1
#
_entry.id   AF-A0A3S8RQF1-F1
#
_cell.length_a   1.000
_cell.length_b   1.000
_cell.length_c   1.000
_cell.angle_alpha   90.00
_cell.angle_beta   90.00
_cell.angle_gamma   90.00
#
_symmetry.space_group_name_H-M   'P 1'
#
loop_
_entity.id
_entity.type
_entity.pdbx_description
1 polymer ?
#
loop_
_entity_poly.entity_id
_entity_poly.type
_entity_poly.pdbx_seq_one_letter_code
_entity_poly.pdbx_strand_id
1 'polypeptide(L)'
;MTISAEWNVNTSFWVEGNEMIVNSSSQIGHPLGINIDSDYIIYAKYDLKTGEIKHKVSRSFSTQDSSWKSEYFERKLVLTESEDNRFFLINQNGETLKEFPRTFRNFNYKTIGYDGNRLYLLVPSEGNGAELVSIL
;
A
#
# COMPACT_ATOMS: atom_id res chain seq x y z
N MET A 1 -3.20 22.01 -9.19
CA MET A 1 -3.64 21.20 -8.03
C MET A 1 -2.39 20.66 -7.37
N THR A 2 -2.28 20.82 -6.05
CA THR A 2 -1.15 20.31 -5.26
C THR A 2 -1.73 19.43 -4.16
N ILE A 3 -1.19 18.23 -3.99
CA ILE A 3 -1.53 17.34 -2.87
C ILE A 3 -0.33 17.31 -1.93
N SER A 4 -0.56 17.64 -0.67
CA SER A 4 0.44 17.49 0.38
C SER A 4 0.55 16.02 0.75
N ALA A 5 1.77 15.46 0.68
CA ALA A 5 2.05 14.16 1.25
C ALA A 5 2.10 14.26 2.78
N GLU A 6 1.73 13.18 3.45
CA GLU A 6 1.86 13.05 4.89
C GLU A 6 3.33 12.96 5.31
N TRP A 7 3.59 13.14 6.60
CA TRP A 7 4.94 12.99 7.15
C TRP A 7 5.44 11.55 6.96
N ASN A 8 6.69 11.40 6.49
CA ASN A 8 7.38 10.12 6.41
C ASN A 8 6.67 9.06 5.53
N VAL A 9 6.09 9.51 4.41
CA VAL A 9 5.48 8.62 3.41
C VAL A 9 6.05 8.84 2.01
N ASN A 10 6.16 7.76 1.26
CA ASN A 10 6.30 7.78 -0.20
C ASN A 10 4.93 7.56 -0.83
N THR A 11 4.64 8.28 -1.92
CA THR A 11 3.37 8.14 -2.63
C THR A 11 3.60 7.64 -4.05
N SER A 12 2.64 6.89 -4.55
CA SER A 12 2.47 6.59 -5.98
C SER A 12 1.07 6.97 -6.40
N PHE A 13 0.89 7.22 -7.70
CA PHE A 13 -0.42 7.57 -8.23
C PHE A 13 -0.74 6.84 -9.53
N TRP A 14 -2.04 6.68 -9.77
CA TRP A 14 -2.62 6.22 -11.01
C TRP A 14 -3.74 7.17 -11.43
N VAL A 15 -4.01 7.25 -12.73
CA VAL A 15 -5.13 8.03 -13.27
C VAL A 15 -6.14 7.09 -13.89
N GLU A 16 -7.40 7.17 -13.43
CA GLU A 16 -8.54 6.45 -13.99
C GLU A 16 -9.65 7.45 -14.33
N GLY A 17 -9.82 7.77 -15.62
CA GLY A 17 -10.81 8.76 -16.06
C GLY A 17 -10.53 10.15 -15.48
N ASN A 18 -11.49 10.73 -14.74
CA ASN A 18 -11.34 12.03 -14.07
C ASN A 18 -10.85 11.89 -12.61
N GLU A 19 -10.33 10.73 -12.23
CA GLU A 19 -9.91 10.44 -10.87
C GLU A 19 -8.41 10.17 -10.81
N MET A 20 -7.75 10.77 -9.83
CA MET A 20 -6.39 10.42 -9.45
C MET A 20 -6.43 9.56 -8.21
N ILE A 21 -5.93 8.34 -8.34
CA ILE A 21 -5.77 7.38 -7.27
C ILE A 21 -4.38 7.56 -6.69
N VAL A 22 -4.29 7.85 -5.40
CA VAL A 22 -3.02 7.98 -4.68
C VAL A 22 -2.98 6.90 -3.62
N ASN A 23 -1.86 6.22 -3.50
CA ASN A 23 -1.59 5.29 -2.42
C ASN A 23 -0.23 5.62 -1.79
N SER A 24 -0.08 5.35 -0.49
CA SER A 24 1.10 5.72 0.28
C SER A 24 1.75 4.53 0.95
N SER A 25 3.07 4.57 1.10
CA SER A 25 3.87 3.61 1.87
C SER A 25 4.73 4.39 2.86
N SER A 26 5.05 3.81 4.02
CA SER A 26 5.99 4.46 4.94
C SER A 26 7.39 4.53 4.31
N GLN A 27 8.21 5.51 4.72
CA GLN A 27 9.65 5.42 4.45
C GLN A 27 10.28 4.51 5.50
N ILE A 28 10.49 3.25 5.11
CA ILE A 28 11.05 2.21 5.97
C ILE A 28 12.46 2.60 6.41
N GLY A 29 12.73 2.50 7.72
CA GLY A 29 14.03 2.85 8.29
C GLY A 29 14.25 4.35 8.53
N HIS A 30 13.21 5.17 8.40
CA HIS A 30 13.29 6.58 8.78
C HIS A 30 13.61 6.73 10.28
N PRO A 31 14.62 7.53 10.67
CA PRO A 31 15.16 7.55 12.04
C PRO A 31 14.18 8.05 13.11
N LEU A 32 13.17 8.81 12.71
CA LEU A 32 12.10 9.28 13.60
C LEU A 32 10.85 8.40 13.57
N GLY A 33 10.86 7.32 12.80
CA GLY A 33 9.69 6.44 12.63
C GLY A 33 8.44 7.19 12.16
N ILE A 34 7.28 6.58 12.38
CA ILE A 34 5.98 7.15 12.06
C ILE A 34 5.36 7.85 13.29
N ASN A 35 4.40 8.73 13.07
CA ASN A 35 3.64 9.36 14.14
C ASN A 35 2.45 8.47 14.53
N ILE A 36 2.51 7.85 15.71
CA ILE A 36 1.45 6.95 16.22
C ILE A 36 0.14 7.68 16.56
N ASP A 37 0.17 9.01 16.71
CA ASP A 37 -1.01 9.84 16.96
C ASP A 37 -1.71 10.29 15.66
N SER A 38 -1.30 9.77 14.50
CA SER A 38 -1.82 10.14 13.18
C SER A 38 -2.50 8.97 12.47
N ASP A 39 -3.62 9.28 11.82
CA ASP A 39 -4.26 8.39 10.84
C ASP A 39 -3.66 8.66 9.46
N TYR A 40 -2.94 7.68 8.92
CA TYR A 40 -2.29 7.79 7.61
C TYR A 40 -3.25 7.41 6.48
N ILE A 41 -3.29 8.21 5.43
CA ILE A 41 -4.03 7.91 4.19
C ILE A 41 -3.22 6.90 3.38
N ILE A 42 -3.58 5.62 3.46
CA ILE A 42 -2.97 4.55 2.66
C ILE A 42 -3.50 4.54 1.22
N TYR A 43 -4.68 5.10 1.00
CA TYR A 43 -5.33 5.19 -0.31
C TYR A 43 -6.31 6.36 -0.34
N ALA A 44 -6.32 7.11 -1.44
CA ALA A 44 -7.33 8.13 -1.70
C ALA A 44 -7.64 8.28 -3.19
N LYS A 45 -8.88 8.64 -3.48
CA LYS A 45 -9.36 9.06 -4.80
C LYS A 45 -9.59 10.56 -4.78
N TYR A 46 -8.92 11.28 -5.68
CA TYR A 46 -9.09 12.71 -5.88
C TYR A 46 -9.83 12.96 -7.19
N ASP A 47 -10.75 13.91 -7.20
CA ASP A 47 -11.27 14.45 -8.45
C ASP A 47 -10.22 15.35 -9.11
N LEU A 48 -9.84 15.08 -10.36
CA LEU A 48 -8.80 15.84 -11.04
C LEU A 48 -9.21 17.28 -11.39
N LYS A 49 -10.51 17.56 -11.45
CA LYS A 49 -11.03 18.89 -11.78
C LYS A 49 -11.08 19.78 -10.55
N THR A 50 -11.58 19.27 -9.42
CA THR A 50 -11.73 20.05 -8.19
C THR A 50 -10.54 19.91 -7.25
N GLY A 51 -9.78 18.82 -7.35
CA GLY A 51 -8.74 18.44 -6.40
C GLY A 51 -9.26 17.91 -5.07
N GLU A 52 -10.58 17.74 -4.93
CA GLU A 52 -11.20 17.26 -3.70
C GLU A 52 -11.08 15.75 -3.57
N ILE A 53 -10.99 15.27 -2.32
CA ILE A 53 -11.01 13.86 -1.99
C ILE A 53 -12.44 13.34 -2.13
N LYS A 54 -12.66 12.41 -3.06
CA LYS A 54 -13.94 11.68 -3.20
C LYS A 54 -14.05 10.52 -2.22
N HIS A 55 -12.93 9.86 -1.95
CA HIS A 55 -12.87 8.72 -1.05
C HIS A 55 -11.46 8.58 -0.48
N LYS A 56 -11.34 8.10 0.76
CA LYS A 56 -10.05 7.77 1.36
C LYS A 56 -10.19 6.58 2.29
N VAL A 57 -9.10 5.82 2.38
CA VAL A 57 -8.91 4.75 3.35
C VAL A 57 -7.72 5.15 4.21
N SER A 58 -7.94 5.17 5.52
CA SER A 58 -6.92 5.51 6.50
C SER A 58 -6.59 4.31 7.40
N ARG A 59 -5.36 4.31 7.93
CA ARG A 59 -4.87 3.35 8.92
C ARG A 59 -4.11 4.08 10.02
N SER A 60 -4.37 3.69 11.25
CA SER A 60 -3.52 4.00 12.40
C SER A 60 -2.57 2.84 12.66
N PHE A 61 -1.46 3.13 13.32
CA PHE A 61 -0.43 2.16 13.65
C PHE A 61 -0.09 2.30 15.13
N SER A 62 0.19 1.18 15.78
CA SER A 62 0.33 1.11 17.23
C SER A 62 1.74 1.41 17.73
N THR A 63 2.75 1.31 16.85
CA THR A 63 4.16 1.52 17.22
C THR A 63 4.89 2.46 16.27
N GLN A 64 5.87 3.20 16.80
CA GLN A 64 6.66 4.15 16.01
C GLN A 64 7.53 3.45 14.95
N ASP A 65 7.90 2.19 15.18
CA ASP A 65 8.66 1.35 14.24
C ASP A 65 7.79 0.69 13.17
N SER A 66 6.47 0.89 13.24
CA SER A 66 5.55 0.31 12.27
C SER A 66 5.81 0.84 10.87
N SER A 67 5.65 -0.05 9.90
CA SER A 67 5.87 0.21 8.50
C SER A 67 4.78 -0.43 7.67
N TRP A 68 4.39 0.26 6.61
CA TRP A 68 3.45 -0.27 5.65
C TRP A 68 3.92 -0.04 4.23
N LYS A 69 3.48 -0.93 3.35
CA LYS A 69 3.53 -0.71 1.92
C LYS A 69 2.14 -0.87 1.37
N SER A 70 1.74 0.07 0.53
CA SER A 70 0.55 -0.08 -0.29
C SER A 70 0.93 -0.09 -1.77
N GLU A 71 0.18 -0.85 -2.56
CA GLU A 71 0.29 -0.89 -4.00
C GLU A 71 -1.10 -0.97 -4.63
N TYR A 72 -1.40 -0.03 -5.53
CA TYR A 72 -2.62 -0.10 -6.32
C TYR A 72 -2.44 -1.04 -7.51
N PHE A 73 -3.31 -2.04 -7.62
CA PHE A 73 -3.26 -3.09 -8.64
C PHE A 73 -4.67 -3.56 -8.98
N GLU A 74 -5.04 -3.58 -10.27
CA GLU A 74 -6.34 -4.07 -10.77
C GLU A 74 -7.55 -3.59 -9.95
N ARG A 75 -7.62 -2.29 -9.69
CA ARG A 75 -8.66 -1.64 -8.89
C ARG A 75 -8.78 -2.13 -7.45
N LYS A 76 -7.70 -2.68 -6.90
CA LYS A 76 -7.56 -3.12 -5.52
C LYS A 76 -6.30 -2.50 -4.93
N LEU A 77 -6.24 -2.50 -3.62
CA LEU A 77 -5.06 -2.09 -2.87
C LEU A 77 -4.47 -3.34 -2.23
N VAL A 78 -3.23 -3.66 -2.55
CA VAL A 78 -2.44 -4.61 -1.77
C VAL A 78 -1.74 -3.81 -0.67
N LEU A 79 -2.03 -4.16 0.58
CA LEU A 79 -1.45 -3.53 1.76
C LEU A 79 -0.66 -4.58 2.52
N THR A 80 0.58 -4.26 2.88
CA THR A 80 1.37 -5.05 3.82
C THR A 80 1.71 -4.16 4.99
N GLU A 81 1.54 -4.67 6.20
CA GLU A 81 1.85 -3.98 7.45
C GLU A 81 2.86 -4.80 8.24
N SER A 82 3.73 -4.14 9.00
CA SER A 82 4.71 -4.81 9.85
C SER A 82 4.09 -5.47 11.09
N GLU A 83 2.96 -4.94 11.56
CA GLU A 83 2.30 -5.39 12.80
C GLU A 83 1.65 -6.77 12.64
N ASP A 84 0.97 -7.00 11.51
CA ASP A 84 0.10 -8.18 11.34
C ASP A 84 0.73 -9.36 10.60
N ASN A 85 1.95 -9.22 10.06
CA ASN A 85 2.61 -10.24 9.24
C ASN A 85 1.69 -10.83 8.14
N ARG A 86 0.87 -9.98 7.52
CA ARG A 86 -0.09 -10.34 6.49
C ARG A 86 -0.05 -9.38 5.31
N PHE A 87 -0.52 -9.86 4.17
CA PHE A 87 -0.97 -9.03 3.07
C PHE A 87 -2.48 -8.91 3.13
N PHE A 88 -3.00 -7.71 2.96
CA PHE A 88 -4.42 -7.41 2.83
C PHE A 88 -4.71 -7.00 1.39
N LEU A 89 -5.67 -7.67 0.76
CA LEU A 89 -6.25 -7.23 -0.50
C LEU A 89 -7.51 -6.45 -0.18
N ILE A 90 -7.48 -5.15 -0.40
CA ILE A 90 -8.52 -4.21 -0.01
C ILE A 90 -9.21 -3.68 -1.28
N ASN A 91 -10.54 -3.56 -1.25
CA ASN A 91 -11.28 -2.95 -2.35
C ASN A 91 -11.19 -1.41 -2.31
N GLN A 92 -11.73 -0.75 -3.33
CA GLN A 92 -11.67 0.72 -3.42
C GLN A 92 -12.48 1.46 -2.35
N ASN A 93 -13.26 0.74 -1.53
CA ASN A 93 -14.06 1.30 -0.43
C ASN A 93 -13.38 1.10 0.93
N GLY A 94 -12.21 0.46 0.98
CA GLY A 94 -11.48 0.18 2.22
C GLY A 94 -11.83 -1.15 2.89
N GLU A 95 -12.66 -1.99 2.26
CA GLU A 95 -13.02 -3.30 2.82
C GLU A 95 -11.96 -4.34 2.43
N THR A 96 -11.50 -5.11 3.41
CA THR A 96 -10.62 -6.25 3.19
C THR A 96 -11.39 -7.36 2.48
N LEU A 97 -10.99 -7.67 1.25
CA LEU A 97 -11.53 -8.76 0.45
C LEU A 97 -10.90 -10.11 0.83
N LYS A 98 -9.58 -10.11 1.05
CA LYS A 98 -8.82 -11.31 1.38
C LYS A 98 -7.55 -10.95 2.14
N GLU A 99 -7.09 -11.88 2.97
CA GLU A 99 -5.81 -11.82 3.66
C GLU A 99 -4.92 -12.98 3.23
N PHE A 100 -3.61 -12.73 3.15
CA PHE A 100 -2.61 -13.75 2.85
C PHE A 100 -1.51 -13.72 3.91
N PRO A 101 -0.98 -14.89 4.30
CA PRO A 101 0.17 -14.94 5.19
C PRO A 101 1.37 -14.31 4.49
N ARG A 102 2.14 -13.51 5.23
CA ARG A 102 3.39 -12.95 4.72
C ARG A 102 4.50 -14.00 4.83
N THR A 103 5.01 -14.46 3.68
CA THR A 103 6.07 -15.48 3.62
C THR A 103 7.49 -14.92 3.58
N PHE A 104 7.66 -13.61 3.44
CA PHE A 104 8.96 -12.93 3.42
C PHE A 104 8.92 -11.58 4.13
N ARG A 105 10.01 -11.21 4.83
CA ARG A 105 10.08 -9.99 5.66
C ARG A 105 10.33 -8.69 4.88
N ASN A 106 10.68 -8.79 3.60
CA ASN A 106 10.96 -7.61 2.79
C ASN A 106 9.65 -6.91 2.37
N PHE A 107 9.64 -5.57 2.35
CA PHE A 107 8.55 -4.77 1.76
C PHE A 107 8.85 -4.41 0.30
N ASN A 108 10.06 -4.65 -0.18
CA ASN A 108 10.38 -4.50 -1.58
C ASN A 108 9.80 -5.68 -2.36
N TYR A 109 8.64 -5.47 -2.97
CA TYR A 109 7.96 -6.39 -3.87
C TYR A 109 7.15 -5.60 -4.91
N LYS A 110 6.73 -6.26 -5.98
CA LYS A 110 5.77 -5.74 -6.96
C LYS A 110 4.65 -6.75 -7.15
N THR A 111 3.42 -6.31 -7.01
CA THR A 111 2.23 -7.13 -7.30
C THR A 111 2.08 -7.25 -8.81
N ILE A 112 1.99 -8.48 -9.31
CA ILE A 112 1.87 -8.74 -10.76
C ILE A 112 0.62 -9.56 -11.14
N GLY A 113 -0.11 -10.13 -10.17
CA GLY A 113 -1.28 -10.94 -10.46
C GLY A 113 -2.10 -11.30 -9.23
N TYR A 114 -3.39 -11.53 -9.45
CA TYR A 114 -4.31 -12.13 -8.48
C TYR A 114 -5.37 -12.97 -9.22
N ASP A 115 -5.52 -14.25 -8.86
CA ASP A 115 -6.45 -15.17 -9.55
C ASP A 115 -7.75 -15.45 -8.76
N GLY A 116 -7.99 -14.72 -7.67
CA GLY A 116 -9.10 -14.99 -6.74
C GLY A 116 -8.69 -15.85 -5.54
N ASN A 117 -7.60 -16.61 -5.65
CA ASN A 117 -7.09 -17.42 -4.55
C ASN A 117 -5.63 -17.13 -4.21
N ARG A 118 -4.80 -16.74 -5.18
CA ARG A 118 -3.37 -16.51 -5.00
C ARG A 118 -2.98 -15.10 -5.38
N LEU A 119 -2.08 -14.52 -4.59
CA LEU A 119 -1.39 -13.28 -4.94
C LEU A 119 -0.01 -13.60 -5.52
N TYR A 120 0.29 -13.04 -6.68
CA TYR A 120 1.55 -13.23 -7.40
C TYR A 120 2.42 -11.96 -7.26
N LEU A 121 3.61 -12.13 -6.70
CA LEU A 121 4.53 -11.05 -6.36
C LEU A 121 5.89 -11.29 -7.02
N LEU A 122 6.50 -10.23 -7.54
CA LEU A 122 7.93 -10.21 -7.82
C LEU A 122 8.66 -9.67 -6.60
N VAL A 123 9.63 -10.41 -6.08
CA VAL A 123 10.47 -9.98 -4.97
C VAL A 123 11.95 -10.00 -5.39
N PRO A 124 12.80 -9.09 -4.88
CA PRO A 124 14.23 -9.10 -5.19
C PRO A 124 14.90 -10.39 -4.72
N SER A 125 15.75 -10.97 -5.58
CA SER A 125 16.60 -12.10 -5.21
C SER A 125 18.03 -11.64 -4.84
N GLU A 126 18.76 -12.46 -4.09
CA GLU A 126 20.11 -12.14 -3.60
C GLU A 126 21.15 -11.86 -4.72
N GLY A 127 20.85 -12.26 -5.97
CA GLY A 127 21.75 -12.17 -7.13
C GLY A 127 21.46 -11.03 -8.11
N ASN A 128 20.85 -9.92 -7.68
CA ASN A 128 20.39 -8.81 -8.54
C ASN A 128 19.29 -9.18 -9.55
N GLY A 129 18.46 -10.18 -9.21
CA GLY A 129 17.29 -10.58 -10.00
C GLY A 129 15.98 -10.31 -9.27
N ALA A 130 14.90 -10.81 -9.84
CA ALA A 130 13.60 -10.92 -9.17
C ALA A 130 13.11 -12.37 -9.26
N GLU A 131 12.47 -12.84 -8.21
CA GLU A 131 11.81 -14.14 -8.16
C GLU A 131 10.29 -13.96 -8.09
N LEU A 132 9.57 -14.88 -8.72
CA LEU A 132 8.12 -14.95 -8.63
C LEU A 132 7.73 -15.75 -7.40
N VAL A 133 7.03 -15.10 -6.48
CA VAL A 133 6.43 -15.71 -5.29
C VAL A 133 4.92 -15.73 -5.45
N SER A 134 4.31 -16.88 -5.15
CA SER A 134 2.86 -16.99 -5.04
C SER A 134 2.48 -17.28 -3.59
N ILE A 135 1.56 -16.51 -3.02
CA ILE A 135 1.02 -16.73 -1.68
C ILE A 135 -0.48 -17.07 -1.76
N LEU A 136 -0.91 -17.99 -0.88
CA LEU A 136 -2.23 -18.61 -0.84
C LEU A 136 -3.07 -18.07 0.33
#